data_AF-A0A1J5HMD4-F1
#
_entry.id   AF-A0A1J5HMD4-F1
#
_cell.length_a   1.000
_cell.length_b   1.000
_cell.length_c   1.000
_cell.angle_alpha   90.00
_cell.angle_beta   90.00
_cell.angle_gamma   90.00
#
_symmetry.space_group_name_H-M   'P 1'
#
loop_
_entity.id
_entity.type
_entity.pdbx_description
1 polymer ?
#
loop_
_entity_poly.entity_id
_entity_poly.type
_entity_poly.pdbx_seq_one_letter_code
_entity_poly.pdbx_strand_id
1 'polypeptide(L)'
;MEDESIRELINSVGSSPWDEYRQHPGQVALGKWVDIQNFYHGVVIKNEILLLQYLKAPIVSKKIRKQIFKSIGESKYGIEATRRLYNYISSISSLADHTRNLLKDYKTSSFETEYLSRLNRVTELNEFAFLKDLRNYAAHYKIPPIGYIIGTTNILGRNEAFLPVIYTGDLFDYDNWSTGSKQYMKINFTEIELIKLVDIYAQAINELYVWMFDQFDLIHGNDVNDSKKIKQEIVDRQIK
;
A
#
# COMPACT_ATOMS: atom_id res chain seq x y z
N MET A 1 34.30 -17.74 -25.06
CA MET A 1 34.01 -19.10 -25.54
C MET A 1 32.89 -19.78 -24.75
N GLU A 2 32.68 -19.51 -23.46
CA GLU A 2 31.55 -20.05 -22.67
C GLU A 2 30.19 -19.31 -22.87
N ASP A 3 30.19 -18.04 -23.28
CA ASP A 3 28.96 -17.23 -23.47
C ASP A 3 28.20 -17.63 -24.77
N GLU A 4 28.92 -18.08 -25.78
CA GLU A 4 28.37 -18.46 -27.09
C GLU A 4 27.63 -19.79 -27.02
N SER A 5 28.11 -20.75 -26.20
CA SER A 5 27.46 -22.04 -26.02
C SER A 5 26.17 -21.96 -25.21
N ILE A 6 26.05 -21.01 -24.27
CA ILE A 6 24.81 -20.77 -23.51
C ILE A 6 23.76 -20.11 -24.42
N ARG A 7 24.16 -19.16 -25.26
CA ARG A 7 23.27 -18.54 -26.26
C ARG A 7 22.79 -19.55 -27.29
N GLU A 8 23.66 -20.44 -27.78
CA GLU A 8 23.27 -21.54 -28.66
C GLU A 8 22.33 -22.54 -27.97
N LEU A 9 22.54 -22.85 -26.68
CA LEU A 9 21.63 -23.71 -25.93
C LEU A 9 20.24 -23.10 -25.78
N ILE A 10 20.16 -21.80 -25.46
CA ILE A 10 18.90 -21.05 -25.36
C ILE A 10 18.20 -20.98 -26.72
N ASN A 11 18.94 -20.79 -27.81
CA ASN A 11 18.40 -20.76 -29.17
C ASN A 11 18.03 -22.15 -29.72
N SER A 12 18.53 -23.23 -29.11
CA SER A 12 18.25 -24.62 -29.52
C SER A 12 16.93 -25.19 -28.95
N VAL A 13 16.36 -24.54 -27.93
CA VAL A 13 15.05 -24.91 -27.40
C VAL A 13 14.00 -24.27 -28.33
N GLY A 14 13.43 -25.06 -29.24
CA GLY A 14 12.35 -24.60 -30.10
C GLY A 14 11.22 -23.95 -29.30
N SER A 15 10.54 -22.96 -29.88
CA SER A 15 9.45 -22.23 -29.23
C SER A 15 8.43 -23.21 -28.65
N SER A 16 8.18 -23.11 -27.35
CA SER A 16 7.16 -23.90 -26.68
C SER A 16 5.81 -23.60 -27.32
N PRO A 17 4.94 -24.60 -27.56
CA PRO A 17 3.56 -24.34 -27.99
C PRO A 17 2.81 -23.39 -27.03
N TRP A 18 3.26 -23.32 -25.78
CA TRP A 18 2.73 -22.42 -24.75
C TRP A 18 3.24 -20.97 -24.84
N ASP A 19 4.24 -20.67 -25.67
CA ASP A 19 4.78 -19.30 -25.80
C ASP A 19 3.73 -18.36 -26.40
N GLU A 20 2.97 -18.82 -27.40
CA GLU A 20 1.85 -18.06 -27.97
C GLU A 20 0.80 -17.71 -26.91
N TYR A 21 0.42 -18.68 -26.07
CA TYR A 21 -0.49 -18.44 -24.96
C TYR A 21 0.09 -17.45 -23.94
N ARG A 22 1.33 -17.67 -23.48
CA ARG A 22 1.97 -16.85 -22.44
C ARG A 22 2.23 -15.40 -22.88
N GLN A 23 2.54 -15.20 -24.16
CA GLN A 23 2.83 -13.89 -24.73
C GLN A 23 1.57 -13.18 -25.24
N HIS A 24 0.40 -13.85 -25.24
CA HIS A 24 -0.85 -13.24 -25.65
C HIS A 24 -1.13 -11.97 -24.81
N PRO A 25 -1.55 -10.84 -25.44
CA PRO A 25 -1.79 -9.59 -24.75
C PRO A 25 -2.66 -9.73 -23.49
N GLY A 26 -3.74 -10.52 -23.57
CA GLY A 26 -4.61 -10.82 -22.43
C GLY A 26 -3.93 -11.54 -21.27
N GLN A 27 -2.98 -12.45 -21.51
CA GLN A 27 -2.23 -13.12 -20.43
C GLN A 27 -1.17 -12.21 -19.82
N VAL A 28 -0.50 -11.42 -20.64
CA VAL A 28 0.48 -10.42 -20.17
C VAL A 28 -0.22 -9.37 -19.30
N ALA A 29 -1.36 -8.85 -19.74
CA ALA A 29 -2.18 -7.92 -18.96
C ALA A 29 -2.68 -8.59 -17.68
N LEU A 30 -3.27 -9.79 -17.75
CA LEU A 30 -3.75 -10.52 -16.58
C LEU A 30 -2.66 -10.69 -15.52
N GLY A 31 -1.45 -11.10 -15.90
CA GLY A 31 -0.33 -11.24 -14.98
C GLY A 31 -0.01 -9.93 -14.24
N LYS A 32 0.17 -8.83 -14.98
CA LYS A 32 0.48 -7.51 -14.39
C LYS A 32 -0.60 -7.01 -13.43
N TRP A 33 -1.87 -7.18 -13.80
CA TRP A 33 -3.01 -6.74 -12.99
C TRP A 33 -3.18 -7.58 -11.73
N VAL A 34 -3.09 -8.91 -11.87
CA VAL A 34 -3.15 -9.84 -10.74
C VAL A 34 -2.00 -9.60 -9.77
N ASP A 35 -0.79 -9.29 -10.25
CA ASP A 35 0.35 -8.98 -9.38
C ASP A 35 0.08 -7.73 -8.52
N ILE A 36 -0.49 -6.67 -9.12
CA ILE A 36 -0.84 -5.45 -8.39
C ILE A 36 -1.98 -5.69 -7.41
N GLN A 37 -3.00 -6.45 -7.82
CA GLN A 37 -4.12 -6.82 -6.96
C GLN A 37 -3.65 -7.67 -5.77
N ASN A 38 -2.77 -8.64 -6.00
CA ASN A 38 -2.15 -9.45 -4.97
C ASN A 38 -1.27 -8.61 -4.03
N PHE A 39 -0.51 -7.66 -4.56
CA PHE A 39 0.28 -6.75 -3.73
C PHE A 39 -0.63 -5.86 -2.86
N TYR A 40 -1.68 -5.30 -3.44
CA TYR A 40 -2.66 -4.47 -2.73
C TYR A 40 -3.33 -5.23 -1.58
N HIS A 41 -3.99 -6.36 -1.86
CA HIS A 41 -4.69 -7.13 -0.83
C HIS A 41 -3.74 -7.90 0.09
N GLY A 42 -2.67 -8.46 -0.46
CA GLY A 42 -1.75 -9.35 0.23
C GLY A 42 -0.69 -8.64 1.07
N VAL A 43 -0.34 -7.40 0.73
CA VAL A 43 0.70 -6.62 1.43
C VAL A 43 0.12 -5.37 2.06
N VAL A 44 -0.50 -4.48 1.27
CA VAL A 44 -0.93 -3.16 1.73
C VAL A 44 -2.07 -3.28 2.75
N ILE A 45 -3.18 -3.93 2.37
CA ILE A 45 -4.34 -4.13 3.26
C ILE A 45 -3.96 -4.93 4.51
N LYS A 46 -3.09 -5.95 4.37
CA LYS A 46 -2.62 -6.70 5.55
C LYS A 46 -1.81 -5.83 6.50
N ASN A 47 -0.90 -4.99 5.99
CA ASN A 47 -0.13 -4.07 6.83
C ASN A 47 -1.03 -3.04 7.52
N GLU A 48 -2.04 -2.54 6.81
CA GLU A 48 -3.05 -1.63 7.36
C GLU A 48 -3.80 -2.27 8.53
N ILE A 49 -4.42 -3.45 8.31
CA ILE A 49 -5.16 -4.17 9.34
C ILE A 49 -4.27 -4.47 10.53
N LEU A 50 -3.06 -4.96 10.29
CA LEU A 50 -2.09 -5.28 11.34
C LEU A 50 -1.63 -4.06 12.12
N LEU A 51 -1.50 -2.90 11.48
CA LEU A 51 -1.20 -1.64 12.14
C LEU A 51 -2.39 -1.18 12.98
N LEU A 52 -3.58 -1.08 12.39
CA LEU A 52 -4.79 -0.62 13.08
C LEU A 52 -5.15 -1.49 14.28
N GLN A 53 -5.07 -2.82 14.14
CA GLN A 53 -5.28 -3.74 15.26
C GLN A 53 -4.30 -3.46 16.40
N TYR A 54 -3.02 -3.22 16.07
CA TYR A 54 -1.99 -2.94 17.07
C TYR A 54 -2.17 -1.55 17.70
N LEU A 55 -2.54 -0.53 16.92
CA LEU A 55 -2.82 0.81 17.44
C LEU A 55 -4.07 0.84 18.33
N LYS A 56 -5.10 0.05 18.00
CA LYS A 56 -6.36 -0.03 18.76
C LYS A 56 -6.27 -0.91 20.01
N ALA A 57 -5.29 -1.80 20.12
CA ALA A 57 -5.19 -2.74 21.23
C ALA A 57 -5.05 -2.11 22.64
N PRO A 58 -4.31 -1.00 22.86
CA PRO A 58 -4.23 -0.33 24.17
C PRO A 58 -5.56 0.28 24.60
N ILE A 59 -6.44 0.64 23.66
CA ILE A 59 -7.78 1.17 23.94
C ILE A 59 -8.60 0.13 24.71
N VAL A 60 -8.55 -1.13 24.26
CA VAL A 60 -9.38 -2.21 24.82
C VAL A 60 -8.69 -3.05 25.90
N SER A 61 -7.36 -3.07 25.96
CA SER A 61 -6.60 -3.98 26.85
C SER A 61 -5.82 -3.27 27.94
N LYS A 62 -6.30 -3.37 29.19
CA LYS A 62 -5.57 -2.92 30.39
C LYS A 62 -4.19 -3.57 30.54
N LYS A 63 -4.03 -4.82 30.09
CA LYS A 63 -2.74 -5.54 30.14
C LYS A 63 -1.72 -4.85 29.24
N ILE A 64 -2.12 -4.49 28.03
CA ILE A 64 -1.26 -3.77 27.07
C ILE A 64 -0.92 -2.39 27.61
N ARG A 65 -1.90 -1.65 28.14
CA ARG A 65 -1.64 -0.36 28.79
C ARG A 65 -0.57 -0.44 29.87
N LYS A 66 -0.68 -1.42 30.78
CA LYS A 66 0.34 -1.67 31.80
C LYS A 66 1.72 -1.97 31.22
N GLN A 67 1.82 -2.63 30.06
CA GLN A 67 3.10 -2.88 29.40
C GLN A 67 3.72 -1.58 28.86
N ILE A 68 2.90 -0.71 28.26
CA ILE A 68 3.33 0.61 27.77
C ILE A 68 3.82 1.50 28.92
N PHE A 69 3.13 1.50 30.07
CA PHE A 69 3.53 2.33 31.22
C PHE A 69 4.73 1.82 32.01
N LYS A 70 4.95 0.50 32.06
CA LYS A 70 6.04 -0.08 32.85
C LYS A 70 7.42 0.11 32.22
N SER A 71 7.48 0.40 30.92
CA SER A 71 8.73 0.74 30.26
C SER A 71 9.09 2.20 30.52
N ILE A 72 10.08 2.42 31.39
CA ILE A 72 10.81 3.68 31.45
C ILE A 72 11.72 3.70 30.19
N GLY A 73 11.26 4.28 29.08
CA GLY A 73 11.97 4.29 27.78
C GLY A 73 11.20 3.63 26.62
N GLU A 74 11.89 3.27 25.53
CA GLU A 74 11.29 2.59 24.37
C GLU A 74 10.64 1.26 24.79
N SER A 75 9.32 1.24 24.80
CA SER A 75 8.56 0.02 25.08
C SER A 75 8.70 -0.94 23.90
N LYS A 76 8.87 -2.25 24.15
CA LYS A 76 8.77 -3.28 23.08
C LYS A 76 7.49 -3.12 22.24
N TYR A 77 6.45 -2.58 22.87
CA TYR A 77 5.20 -2.23 22.23
C TYR A 77 5.36 -1.08 21.22
N GLY A 78 5.99 0.03 21.62
CA GLY A 78 6.25 1.20 20.79
C GLY A 78 7.14 0.87 19.59
N ILE A 79 8.18 0.06 19.79
CA ILE A 79 9.03 -0.43 18.69
C ILE A 79 8.20 -1.23 17.67
N GLU A 80 7.34 -2.12 18.13
CA GLU A 80 6.49 -2.93 17.24
C GLU A 80 5.41 -2.09 16.54
N ALA A 81 4.82 -1.11 17.23
CA ALA A 81 3.89 -0.15 16.62
C ALA A 81 4.57 0.65 15.50
N THR A 82 5.80 1.10 15.77
CA THR A 82 6.64 1.82 14.82
C THR A 82 7.01 0.95 13.62
N ARG A 83 7.42 -0.29 13.85
CA ARG A 83 7.72 -1.25 12.77
C ARG A 83 6.51 -1.47 11.86
N ARG A 84 5.31 -1.61 12.45
CA ARG A 84 4.06 -1.76 11.69
C ARG A 84 3.71 -0.51 10.89
N LEU A 85 3.90 0.68 11.49
CA LEU A 85 3.71 1.95 10.80
C LEU A 85 4.65 2.05 9.61
N TYR A 86 5.94 1.75 9.80
CA TYR A 86 6.94 1.76 8.74
C TYR A 86 6.60 0.79 7.60
N ASN A 87 6.18 -0.43 7.94
CA ASN A 87 5.75 -1.42 6.95
C ASN A 87 4.56 -0.92 6.13
N TYR A 88 3.56 -0.31 6.80
CA TYR A 88 2.40 0.25 6.13
C TYR A 88 2.78 1.38 5.17
N ILE A 89 3.45 2.43 5.66
CA ILE A 89 3.81 3.61 4.85
C ILE A 89 4.79 3.26 3.71
N SER A 90 5.64 2.25 3.91
CA SER A 90 6.49 1.71 2.85
C SER A 90 5.67 0.97 1.80
N SER A 91 4.72 0.12 2.21
CA SER A 91 3.90 -0.65 1.28
C SER A 91 2.99 0.22 0.42
N ILE A 92 2.40 1.30 0.96
CA ILE A 92 1.60 2.24 0.15
C ILE A 92 2.46 2.98 -0.88
N SER A 93 3.73 3.27 -0.55
CA SER A 93 4.66 3.91 -1.48
C SER A 93 5.04 2.95 -2.62
N SER A 94 5.35 1.70 -2.29
CA SER A 94 5.63 0.66 -3.29
C SER A 94 4.42 0.36 -4.18
N LEU A 95 3.20 0.37 -3.63
CA LEU A 95 1.97 0.22 -4.42
C LEU A 95 1.89 1.32 -5.49
N ALA A 96 2.15 2.57 -5.13
CA ALA A 96 2.15 3.67 -6.09
C ALA A 96 3.18 3.47 -7.21
N ASP A 97 4.37 2.93 -6.90
CA ASP A 97 5.39 2.60 -7.91
C ASP A 97 4.95 1.47 -8.85
N HIS A 98 4.39 0.39 -8.30
CA HIS A 98 3.85 -0.71 -9.11
C HIS A 98 2.72 -0.21 -10.02
N THR A 99 1.82 0.62 -9.51
CA THR A 99 0.72 1.17 -10.32
C THR A 99 1.22 2.13 -11.39
N ARG A 100 2.20 2.99 -11.10
CA ARG A 100 2.85 3.82 -12.15
C ARG A 100 3.45 3.00 -13.26
N ASN A 101 4.05 1.86 -12.95
CA ASN A 101 4.60 0.96 -13.96
C ASN A 101 3.51 0.33 -14.82
N LEU A 102 2.39 -0.09 -14.23
CA LEU A 102 1.23 -0.57 -14.99
C LEU A 102 0.65 0.51 -15.91
N LEU A 103 0.49 1.74 -15.41
CA LEU A 103 -0.08 2.83 -16.20
C LEU A 103 0.71 3.17 -17.47
N LYS A 104 2.00 2.79 -17.55
CA LYS A 104 2.79 2.94 -18.78
C LYS A 104 2.19 2.19 -19.97
N ASP A 105 1.47 1.10 -19.73
CA ASP A 105 0.79 0.32 -20.77
C ASP A 105 -0.53 0.96 -21.23
N TYR A 106 -1.03 1.96 -20.50
CA TYR A 106 -2.33 2.60 -20.73
C TYR A 106 -2.21 4.09 -21.07
N LYS A 107 -1.02 4.54 -21.47
CA LYS A 107 -0.77 5.95 -21.78
C LYS A 107 -1.79 6.48 -22.79
N THR A 108 -2.33 7.66 -22.51
CA THR A 108 -3.33 8.38 -23.32
C THR A 108 -4.69 7.67 -23.48
N SER A 109 -4.92 6.58 -22.74
CA SER A 109 -6.21 5.90 -22.73
C SER A 109 -7.24 6.64 -21.87
N SER A 110 -8.53 6.34 -22.10
CA SER A 110 -9.61 6.78 -21.22
C SER A 110 -9.44 6.25 -19.80
N PHE A 111 -8.91 5.03 -19.64
CA PHE A 111 -8.61 4.42 -18.34
C PHE A 111 -7.56 5.22 -17.56
N GLU A 112 -6.42 5.57 -18.17
CA GLU A 112 -5.39 6.37 -17.50
C GLU A 112 -5.96 7.75 -17.10
N THR A 113 -6.71 8.38 -18.00
CA THR A 113 -7.32 9.69 -17.75
C THR A 113 -8.25 9.65 -16.52
N GLU A 114 -9.13 8.66 -16.45
CA GLU A 114 -10.05 8.49 -15.32
C GLU A 114 -9.31 8.06 -14.04
N TYR A 115 -8.29 7.21 -14.15
CA TYR A 115 -7.45 6.84 -13.01
C TYR A 115 -6.78 8.06 -12.39
N LEU A 116 -6.16 8.92 -13.22
CA LEU A 116 -5.51 10.15 -12.74
C LEU A 116 -6.51 11.14 -12.13
N SER A 117 -7.71 11.26 -12.72
CA SER A 117 -8.81 12.06 -12.17
C SER A 117 -9.22 11.60 -10.77
N ARG A 118 -9.35 10.28 -10.55
CA ARG A 118 -9.67 9.71 -9.24
C ARG A 118 -8.52 9.81 -8.26
N LEU A 119 -7.29 9.58 -8.72
CA LEU A 119 -6.09 9.75 -7.92
C LEU A 119 -5.97 11.19 -7.41
N ASN A 120 -6.33 12.20 -8.22
CA ASN A 120 -6.31 13.60 -7.78
C ASN A 120 -7.11 13.83 -6.50
N ARG A 121 -8.30 13.23 -6.40
CA ARG A 121 -9.15 13.31 -5.19
C ARG A 121 -8.46 12.75 -3.95
N VAL A 122 -7.64 11.72 -4.11
CA VAL A 122 -6.83 11.15 -3.03
C VAL A 122 -5.66 12.07 -2.70
N THR A 123 -4.97 12.61 -3.71
CA THR A 123 -3.78 13.46 -3.52
C THR A 123 -4.09 14.85 -2.98
N GLU A 124 -5.33 15.32 -3.10
CA GLU A 124 -5.82 16.56 -2.50
C GLU A 124 -5.98 16.45 -0.97
N LEU A 125 -5.98 15.24 -0.41
CA LEU A 125 -6.03 15.03 1.03
C LEU A 125 -4.70 15.43 1.69
N ASN A 126 -4.79 16.22 2.74
CA ASN A 126 -3.62 16.59 3.54
C ASN A 126 -2.98 15.35 4.21
N GLU A 127 -3.80 14.36 4.56
CA GLU A 127 -3.40 13.04 5.07
C GLU A 127 -2.50 12.29 4.07
N PHE A 128 -2.81 12.35 2.77
CA PHE A 128 -2.02 11.73 1.72
C PHE A 128 -0.62 12.34 1.67
N ALA A 129 -0.55 13.67 1.61
CA ALA A 129 0.72 14.39 1.61
C ALA A 129 1.56 14.03 2.85
N PHE A 130 0.91 14.04 4.02
CA PHE A 130 1.57 13.72 5.28
C PHE A 130 2.11 12.29 5.31
N LEU A 131 1.32 11.26 4.93
CA LEU A 131 1.79 9.86 4.92
C LEU A 131 2.94 9.64 3.94
N LYS A 132 2.89 10.27 2.76
CA LYS A 132 3.97 10.21 1.77
C LYS A 132 5.27 10.79 2.34
N ASP A 133 5.20 11.96 2.95
CA ASP A 133 6.39 12.60 3.53
C ASP A 133 6.84 11.89 4.81
N LEU A 134 5.92 11.33 5.60
CA LEU A 134 6.22 10.53 6.78
C LEU A 134 7.02 9.28 6.42
N ARG A 135 6.74 8.65 5.27
CA ARG A 135 7.58 7.57 4.75
C ARG A 135 9.00 8.05 4.47
N ASN A 136 9.15 9.21 3.84
CA ASN A 136 10.48 9.76 3.54
C ASN A 136 11.24 10.14 4.81
N TYR A 137 10.57 10.78 5.77
CA TYR A 137 11.08 11.03 7.11
C TYR A 137 11.59 9.73 7.76
N ALA A 138 10.75 8.69 7.77
CA ALA A 138 11.06 7.41 8.39
C ALA A 138 12.21 6.66 7.70
N ALA A 139 12.30 6.75 6.37
CA ALA A 139 13.30 6.03 5.58
C ALA A 139 14.67 6.74 5.54
N HIS A 140 14.69 8.07 5.64
CA HIS A 140 15.89 8.87 5.34
C HIS A 140 16.35 9.78 6.47
N TYR A 141 15.56 9.95 7.53
CA TYR A 141 15.88 10.89 8.60
C TYR A 141 15.81 10.24 9.98
N LYS A 142 14.60 9.96 10.47
CA LYS A 142 14.38 9.45 11.83
C LYS A 142 13.14 8.58 11.91
N ILE A 143 13.12 7.73 12.92
CA ILE A 143 11.95 6.92 13.24
C ILE A 143 10.92 7.82 13.96
N PRO A 144 9.65 7.90 13.49
CA PRO A 144 8.64 8.71 14.16
C PRO A 144 8.27 8.08 15.51
N PRO A 145 8.46 8.77 16.64
CA PRO A 145 8.05 8.22 17.93
C PRO A 145 6.52 8.16 18.01
N ILE A 146 6.01 7.00 18.39
CA ILE A 146 4.57 6.81 18.65
C ILE A 146 4.32 7.06 20.13
N GLY A 147 3.65 8.18 20.41
CA GLY A 147 3.15 8.55 21.72
C GLY A 147 1.75 7.99 22.00
N TYR A 148 1.32 8.11 23.25
CA TYR A 148 -0.04 7.80 23.68
C TYR A 148 -0.58 8.91 24.56
N ILE A 149 -1.70 9.47 24.15
CA ILE A 149 -2.44 10.43 24.97
C ILE A 149 -3.39 9.65 25.87
N ILE A 150 -3.38 10.03 27.14
CA ILE A 150 -4.19 9.42 28.19
C ILE A 150 -5.21 10.48 28.63
N GLY A 151 -6.44 10.32 28.16
CA GLY A 151 -7.56 11.18 28.56
C GLY A 151 -8.54 10.45 29.49
N THR A 152 -9.35 11.18 30.24
CA THR A 152 -10.51 10.63 30.96
C THR A 152 -11.79 10.92 30.16
N THR A 153 -12.45 9.91 29.60
CA THR A 153 -13.79 10.12 29.05
C THR A 153 -14.80 10.03 30.20
N ASN A 154 -15.18 11.18 30.76
CA ASN A 154 -16.20 11.29 31.80
C ASN A 154 -17.61 11.17 31.19
N ILE A 155 -17.98 9.96 30.77
CA ILE A 155 -19.38 9.56 30.63
C ILE A 155 -19.43 8.13 31.19
N LEU A 156 -19.99 7.98 32.40
CA LEU A 156 -20.28 6.68 33.06
C LEU A 156 -19.09 5.88 33.64
N GLY A 157 -18.01 6.55 34.03
CA GLY A 157 -17.14 6.04 35.10
C GLY A 157 -16.25 4.83 34.79
N ARG A 158 -15.82 4.65 33.53
CA ARG A 158 -14.56 3.96 33.17
C ARG A 158 -14.40 3.93 31.65
N ASN A 159 -13.57 4.82 31.11
CA ASN A 159 -12.62 4.52 30.04
C ASN A 159 -11.60 5.67 30.02
N GLU A 160 -10.35 5.32 30.25
CA GLU A 160 -9.24 6.19 29.87
C GLU A 160 -9.14 6.09 28.34
N ALA A 161 -9.17 7.20 27.62
CA ALA A 161 -8.86 7.21 26.18
C ALA A 161 -7.35 7.02 26.03
N PHE A 162 -6.95 5.99 25.29
CA PHE A 162 -5.55 5.72 24.93
C PHE A 162 -5.39 5.94 23.44
N LEU A 163 -5.08 7.17 23.04
CA LEU A 163 -4.99 7.55 21.64
C LEU A 163 -3.54 7.46 21.17
N PRO A 164 -3.22 6.62 20.17
CA PRO A 164 -1.89 6.59 19.58
C PRO A 164 -1.69 7.82 18.70
N VAL A 165 -0.60 8.55 18.95
CA VAL A 165 -0.30 9.79 18.24
C VAL A 165 1.15 9.87 17.80
N ILE A 166 1.42 10.73 16.82
CA ILE A 166 2.74 11.32 16.61
C ILE A 166 2.67 12.76 17.09
N TYR A 167 3.60 13.18 17.96
CA TYR A 167 3.67 14.58 18.36
C TYR A 167 4.31 15.39 17.24
N THR A 168 3.63 16.46 16.81
CA THR A 168 4.13 17.35 15.75
C THR A 168 5.44 18.03 16.13
N GLY A 169 5.68 18.24 17.42
CA GLY A 169 6.94 18.72 17.98
C GLY A 169 8.16 17.91 17.54
N ASP A 170 8.00 16.58 17.43
CA ASP A 170 9.06 15.64 17.07
C ASP A 170 9.35 15.61 15.56
N LEU A 171 8.58 16.35 14.75
CA LEU A 171 8.66 16.34 13.30
C LEU A 171 9.27 17.63 12.71
N PHE A 172 9.41 18.69 13.51
CA PHE A 172 9.79 20.02 13.01
C PHE A 172 11.24 20.13 12.54
N ASP A 173 12.10 19.17 12.88
CA ASP A 173 13.50 19.16 12.51
C ASP A 173 13.76 18.57 11.11
N TYR A 174 12.71 18.16 10.40
CA TYR A 174 12.79 17.71 9.02
C TYR A 174 12.26 18.77 8.06
N ASP A 175 13.13 19.38 7.25
CA ASP A 175 12.75 20.51 6.40
C ASP A 175 11.93 20.13 5.15
N ASN A 176 12.00 18.85 4.76
CA ASN A 176 11.46 18.33 3.49
C ASN A 176 9.97 17.96 3.54
N TRP A 177 9.21 18.47 4.51
CA TRP A 177 7.75 18.37 4.47
C TRP A 177 7.18 19.23 3.34
N SER A 178 6.31 18.64 2.52
CA SER A 178 5.54 19.33 1.50
C SER A 178 4.55 20.32 2.11
N THR A 179 4.01 21.22 1.28
CA THR A 179 3.01 22.20 1.70
C THR A 179 1.78 21.54 2.32
N GLY A 180 1.29 20.44 1.73
CA GLY A 180 0.15 19.69 2.26
C GLY A 180 0.43 19.08 3.64
N SER A 181 1.62 18.50 3.82
CA SER A 181 2.05 17.97 5.13
C SER A 181 2.18 19.06 6.20
N LYS A 182 2.73 20.22 5.83
CA LYS A 182 2.81 21.39 6.74
C LYS A 182 1.43 21.89 7.12
N GLN A 183 0.49 21.94 6.16
CA GLN A 183 -0.91 22.28 6.44
C GLN A 183 -1.56 21.24 7.35
N TYR A 184 -1.33 19.95 7.11
CA TYR A 184 -1.85 18.87 7.95
C TYR A 184 -1.37 18.99 9.41
N MET A 185 -0.07 19.20 9.62
CA MET A 185 0.52 19.40 10.94
C MET A 185 -0.03 20.65 11.64
N LYS A 186 -0.29 21.72 10.88
CA LYS A 186 -0.91 22.94 11.42
C LYS A 186 -2.37 22.73 11.85
N ILE A 187 -3.14 21.95 11.10
CA ILE A 187 -4.53 21.62 11.44
C ILE A 187 -4.59 20.73 12.68
N ASN A 188 -3.67 19.76 12.76
CA ASN A 188 -3.56 18.81 13.88
C ASN A 188 -2.46 19.25 14.85
N PHE A 189 -2.49 20.52 15.25
CA PHE A 189 -1.45 21.09 16.09
C PHE A 189 -1.31 20.33 17.42
N THR A 190 -0.06 20.21 17.87
CA THR A 190 0.51 19.34 18.92
C THR A 190 0.57 17.85 18.58
N GLU A 191 -0.44 17.25 17.98
CA GLU A 191 -0.52 15.79 17.83
C GLU A 191 -1.34 15.34 16.62
N ILE A 192 -0.86 14.28 15.97
CA ILE A 192 -1.54 13.62 14.86
C ILE A 192 -2.05 12.26 15.34
N GLU A 193 -3.37 12.09 15.33
CA GLU A 193 -4.02 10.81 15.67
C GLU A 193 -3.80 9.77 14.57
N LEU A 194 -3.04 8.72 14.88
CA LEU A 194 -2.60 7.74 13.88
C LEU A 194 -3.73 6.88 13.34
N ILE A 195 -4.69 6.48 14.19
CA ILE A 195 -5.82 5.65 13.76
C ILE A 195 -6.64 6.39 12.71
N LYS A 196 -7.02 7.64 13.01
CA LYS A 196 -7.78 8.50 12.11
C LYS A 196 -7.04 8.78 10.80
N LEU A 197 -5.74 9.10 10.88
CA LEU A 197 -4.90 9.32 9.71
C LEU A 197 -4.91 8.10 8.76
N VAL A 198 -4.69 6.90 9.31
CA VAL A 198 -4.65 5.66 8.55
C VAL A 198 -6.04 5.32 7.98
N ASP A 199 -7.10 5.40 8.80
CA ASP A 199 -8.47 5.09 8.39
C ASP A 199 -8.95 5.99 7.23
N ILE A 200 -8.67 7.31 7.27
CA ILE A 200 -9.05 8.26 6.20
C ILE A 200 -8.33 7.93 4.89
N TYR A 201 -7.01 7.73 4.94
CA TYR A 201 -6.23 7.41 3.74
C TYR A 201 -6.63 6.04 3.17
N ALA A 202 -6.80 5.03 4.03
CA ALA A 202 -7.18 3.68 3.65
C ALA A 202 -8.52 3.67 2.90
N GLN A 203 -9.50 4.41 3.38
CA GLN A 203 -10.79 4.53 2.71
C GLN A 203 -10.63 5.11 1.29
N ALA A 204 -9.92 6.23 1.14
CA ALA A 204 -9.74 6.89 -0.14
C ALA A 204 -8.98 6.02 -1.15
N ILE A 205 -7.93 5.33 -0.71
CA ILE A 205 -7.18 4.37 -1.55
C ILE A 205 -8.03 3.16 -1.91
N ASN A 206 -8.82 2.64 -0.98
CA ASN A 206 -9.68 1.50 -1.26
C ASN A 206 -10.73 1.80 -2.32
N GLU A 207 -11.35 2.98 -2.26
CA GLU A 207 -12.29 3.42 -3.30
C GLU A 207 -11.61 3.51 -4.69
N LEU A 208 -10.37 4.01 -4.75
CA LEU A 208 -9.59 4.07 -6.00
C LEU A 208 -9.27 2.68 -6.55
N TYR A 209 -8.74 1.78 -5.72
CA TYR A 209 -8.25 0.47 -6.19
C TYR A 209 -9.38 -0.52 -6.48
N VAL A 210 -10.48 -0.47 -5.73
CA VAL A 210 -11.69 -1.24 -6.09
C VAL A 210 -12.16 -0.85 -7.48
N TRP A 211 -12.35 0.45 -7.72
CA TRP A 211 -12.74 0.93 -9.05
C TRP A 211 -11.73 0.52 -10.14
N MET A 212 -10.43 0.65 -9.85
CA MET A 212 -9.37 0.30 -10.78
C MET A 212 -9.50 -1.16 -11.21
N PHE A 213 -9.57 -2.10 -10.26
CA PHE A 213 -9.64 -3.53 -10.56
C PHE A 213 -10.93 -3.93 -11.32
N ASP A 214 -12.05 -3.24 -11.07
CA ASP A 214 -13.28 -3.43 -11.84
C ASP A 214 -13.12 -3.06 -13.33
N GLN A 215 -12.10 -2.27 -13.70
CA GLN A 215 -11.85 -1.93 -15.11
C GLN A 215 -11.19 -3.06 -15.89
N PHE A 216 -10.62 -4.08 -15.23
CA PHE A 216 -9.83 -5.10 -15.91
C PHE A 216 -10.63 -5.82 -16.99
N ASP A 217 -11.82 -6.33 -16.64
CA ASP A 217 -12.66 -7.08 -17.58
C ASP A 217 -13.17 -6.20 -18.72
N LEU A 218 -13.40 -4.91 -18.47
CA LEU A 218 -13.81 -3.95 -19.49
C LEU A 218 -12.71 -3.69 -20.53
N ILE A 219 -11.44 -3.69 -20.09
CA ILE A 219 -10.30 -3.37 -20.96
C ILE A 219 -9.76 -4.63 -21.64
N HIS A 220 -9.61 -5.75 -20.91
CA HIS A 220 -8.90 -6.96 -21.36
C HIS A 220 -9.77 -8.20 -21.46
N GLY A 221 -11.07 -8.14 -21.15
CA GLY A 221 -11.92 -9.32 -21.09
C GLY A 221 -11.95 -10.11 -22.41
N ASN A 222 -11.96 -9.42 -23.54
CA ASN A 222 -11.89 -10.03 -24.86
C ASN A 222 -10.53 -10.72 -25.09
N ASP A 223 -9.43 -10.02 -24.84
CA ASP A 223 -8.07 -10.57 -25.01
C ASP A 223 -7.83 -11.78 -24.11
N VAL A 224 -8.36 -11.76 -22.88
CA VAL A 224 -8.30 -12.90 -21.97
C VAL A 224 -9.11 -14.07 -22.54
N ASN A 225 -10.31 -13.82 -23.08
CA ASN A 225 -11.11 -14.89 -23.68
C ASN A 225 -10.46 -15.48 -24.94
N ASP A 226 -9.81 -14.66 -25.76
CA ASP A 226 -9.07 -15.14 -26.93
C ASP A 226 -7.86 -15.99 -26.53
N SER A 227 -7.11 -15.59 -25.49
CA SER A 227 -6.04 -16.43 -24.96
C SER A 227 -6.51 -17.80 -24.45
N LYS A 228 -7.74 -17.88 -23.90
CA LYS A 228 -8.33 -19.16 -23.46
C LYS A 228 -8.60 -20.09 -24.65
N LYS A 229 -8.99 -19.55 -25.81
CA LYS A 229 -9.17 -20.34 -27.04
C LYS A 229 -7.83 -20.94 -27.51
N ILE A 230 -6.78 -20.12 -27.55
CA ILE A 230 -5.41 -20.57 -27.89
C ILE A 230 -4.96 -21.69 -26.96
N LYS A 231 -5.17 -21.52 -25.64
CA LYS A 231 -4.89 -22.57 -24.66
C LYS A 231 -5.64 -23.87 -24.97
N GLN A 232 -6.92 -23.79 -25.31
CA GLN A 232 -7.71 -24.97 -25.63
C GLN A 232 -7.18 -25.68 -26.88
N GLU A 233 -6.83 -24.93 -27.93
CA GLU A 233 -6.25 -25.52 -29.15
C GLU A 233 -4.92 -26.24 -28.89
N ILE A 234 -4.05 -25.67 -28.04
CA ILE A 234 -2.78 -26.31 -27.65
C ILE A 234 -3.06 -27.64 -26.94
N VAL A 235 -4.01 -27.66 -26.00
CA VAL A 235 -4.41 -28.87 -25.26
C VAL A 235 -4.98 -29.92 -26.22
N ASP A 236 -5.87 -29.53 -27.13
CA ASP A 236 -6.51 -30.44 -28.09
C ASP A 236 -5.50 -31.08 -29.06
N ARG A 237 -4.44 -30.35 -29.44
CA ARG A 237 -3.35 -30.87 -30.27
C ARG A 237 -2.44 -31.86 -29.54
N GLN A 238 -2.36 -31.80 -28.21
CA GLN A 238 -1.53 -32.70 -27.40
C GLN A 238 -2.23 -34.01 -27.01
N ILE A 239 -3.56 -34.06 -27.13
CA ILE A 239 -4.37 -35.24 -26.82
C ILE A 239 -4.53 -36.16 -28.05
N LYS A 240 -4.21 -35.67 -29.26
CA LYS A 240 -4.20 -36.44 -30.51
C LYS A 240 -2.86 -37.10 -30.76
#